data_AF-W1XTF1-F1
#
_entry.id   AF-W1XTF1-F1
#
_cell.length_a   1.000
_cell.length_b   1.000
_cell.length_c   1.000
_cell.angle_alpha   90.00
_cell.angle_beta   90.00
_cell.angle_gamma   90.00
#
_symmetry.space_group_name_H-M   'P 1'
#
loop_
_entity.id
_entity.type
_entity.pdbx_description
1 polymer ?
#
loop_
_entity_poly.entity_id
_entity_poly.type
_entity_poly.pdbx_seq_one_letter_code
_entity_poly.pdbx_strand_id
1 'polypeptide(L)'
;HSARYFLTSLPETLFLAPVNHSVEYNWLREAIPFLQQESRSAMPGVDALCSQICATFFTLAVREWIAQVNTEKNILSLLLHPRLGAVIQQMLEMPGHAWTVESLASIAHMSRASFAQ
;
A
#
# COMPACT_ATOMS: atom_id res chain seq x y z
N HIS A 1 -13.64 6.26 -1.36
CA HIS A 1 -13.92 5.08 -0.51
C HIS A 1 -12.75 4.10 -0.43
N SER A 2 -12.09 3.78 -1.54
CA SER A 2 -10.90 2.91 -1.64
C SER A 2 -9.74 3.30 -0.69
N ALA A 3 -9.43 4.60 -0.57
CA ALA A 3 -8.37 5.08 0.31
C ALA A 3 -8.59 4.72 1.79
N ARG A 4 -9.85 4.66 2.26
CA ARG A 4 -10.14 4.32 3.66
C ARG A 4 -9.81 2.86 3.96
N TYR A 5 -10.20 1.95 3.05
CA TYR A 5 -9.91 0.52 3.20
C TYR A 5 -8.42 0.25 3.17
N PHE A 6 -7.71 0.88 2.23
CA PHE A 6 -6.25 0.81 2.16
C PHE A 6 -5.60 1.23 3.48
N LEU A 7 -5.97 2.39 4.02
CA LEU A 7 -5.42 2.88 5.29
C LEU A 7 -5.74 1.98 6.48
N THR A 8 -6.95 1.39 6.53
CA THR A 8 -7.32 0.45 7.60
C THR A 8 -6.64 -0.91 7.50
N SER A 9 -6.08 -1.25 6.34
CA SER A 9 -5.34 -2.49 6.11
C SER A 9 -3.82 -2.34 6.22
N LEU A 10 -3.33 -1.10 6.42
CA LEU A 10 -1.92 -0.90 6.73
C LEU A 10 -1.62 -1.46 8.14
N PRO A 11 -0.39 -1.96 8.36
CA PRO A 11 0.05 -2.34 9.69
C PRO A 11 0.09 -1.10 10.59
N GLU A 12 0.04 -1.31 11.91
CA GLU A 12 0.22 -0.22 12.89
C GLU A 12 1.57 0.50 12.70
N THR A 13 2.58 -0.23 12.20
CA THR A 13 3.92 0.29 11.93
C THR A 13 4.40 -0.15 10.56
N LEU A 14 4.81 0.82 9.74
CA LEU A 14 5.53 0.58 8.49
C LEU A 14 7.03 0.73 8.75
N PHE A 15 7.80 -0.29 8.38
CA PHE A 15 9.26 -0.27 8.50
C PHE A 15 9.88 0.05 7.14
N LEU A 16 10.80 1.01 7.15
CA LEU A 16 11.77 1.25 6.07
C LEU A 16 13.12 0.76 6.58
N ALA A 17 13.47 -0.48 6.26
CA ALA A 17 14.66 -1.13 6.78
C ALA A 17 15.51 -1.69 5.62
N PRO A 18 16.08 -0.81 4.78
CA PRO A 18 16.90 -1.25 3.66
C PRO A 18 18.14 -1.99 4.15
N VAL A 19 18.60 -2.95 3.35
CA VAL A 19 19.80 -3.74 3.64
C VAL A 19 21.00 -2.80 3.81
N ASN A 20 21.83 -3.04 4.83
CA ASN A 20 23.04 -2.25 5.08
C ASN A 20 23.89 -2.11 3.80
N HIS A 21 24.35 -0.88 3.53
CA HIS A 21 25.15 -0.52 2.35
C HIS A 21 24.45 -0.63 0.98
N SER A 22 23.15 -0.91 0.93
CA SER A 22 22.36 -0.77 -0.30
C SER A 22 22.30 0.68 -0.77
N VAL A 23 21.93 0.89 -2.04
CA VAL A 23 21.67 2.23 -2.57
C VAL A 23 20.58 2.92 -1.75
N GLU A 24 19.55 2.15 -1.37
CA GLU A 24 18.41 2.61 -0.58
C GLU A 24 18.81 3.10 0.80
N TYR A 25 19.66 2.32 1.47
CA TYR A 25 20.23 2.68 2.76
C TYR A 25 21.03 3.98 2.70
N ASN A 26 21.85 4.13 1.66
CA ASN A 26 22.73 5.29 1.52
C ASN A 26 21.94 6.57 1.29
N TRP A 27 20.95 6.59 0.39
CA TRP A 27 20.17 7.82 0.19
C TRP A 27 19.26 8.12 1.39
N LEU A 28 18.70 7.11 2.06
CA LEU A 28 17.83 7.33 3.23
C LEU A 28 18.62 7.94 4.39
N ARG A 29 19.87 7.50 4.58
CA ARG A 29 20.82 8.04 5.56
C ARG A 29 21.09 9.54 5.34
N GLU A 30 21.09 10.01 4.09
CA GLU A 30 21.29 11.44 3.77
C GLU A 30 19.97 12.24 3.80
N ALA A 31 18.87 11.63 3.37
CA ALA A 31 17.58 12.30 3.28
C ALA A 31 16.94 12.59 4.65
N ILE A 32 17.16 11.73 5.65
CA ILE A 32 16.62 11.95 7.01
C ILE A 32 17.23 13.20 7.67
N PRO A 33 18.57 13.38 7.73
CA PRO A 33 19.18 14.61 8.22
C PRO A 33 18.73 15.85 7.45
N PHE A 34 18.61 15.74 6.12
CA PHE A 34 18.11 16.84 5.29
C PHE A 34 16.68 17.27 5.68
N LEU A 35 15.77 16.31 5.86
CA LEU A 35 14.41 16.58 6.35
C LEU A 35 14.42 17.25 7.73
N GLN A 36 15.28 16.77 8.65
CA GLN A 36 15.41 17.35 9.99
C GLN A 36 15.92 18.79 9.94
N GLN A 37 16.88 19.07 9.06
CA GLN A 37 17.39 20.43 8.85
C GLN A 37 16.31 21.35 8.28
N GLU A 38 15.61 20.92 7.23
CA GLU A 38 14.54 21.70 6.61
C GLU A 38 13.40 21.96 7.60
N SER A 39 13.00 20.98 8.40
CA SER A 39 11.93 21.15 9.41
C SER A 39 12.22 22.21 10.47
N ARG A 40 13.51 22.58 10.65
CA ARG A 40 13.97 23.62 11.60
C ARG A 40 14.25 24.95 10.91
N SER A 41 14.17 25.00 9.59
CA SER A 41 14.38 26.19 8.79
C SER A 41 13.17 27.14 8.90
N ALA A 42 13.42 28.44 8.87
CA ALA A 42 12.37 29.47 8.83
C ALA A 42 12.12 29.98 7.39
N MET A 43 12.54 29.20 6.38
CA MET A 43 12.39 29.58 4.99
C MET A 43 10.94 29.41 4.50
N PRO A 44 10.45 30.29 3.63
CA PRO A 44 9.18 30.05 2.94
C PRO A 44 9.20 28.72 2.19
N GLY A 45 8.15 27.91 2.33
CA GLY A 45 7.99 26.64 1.62
C GLY A 45 8.48 25.40 2.36
N VAL A 46 9.02 25.54 3.58
CA VAL A 46 9.46 24.42 4.43
C VAL A 46 8.38 23.36 4.59
N ASP A 47 7.14 23.75 4.92
CA ASP A 47 6.05 22.79 5.11
C ASP A 47 5.74 21.96 3.87
N ALA A 48 5.79 22.58 2.68
CA ALA A 48 5.55 21.91 1.41
C ALA A 48 6.68 20.92 1.09
N LEU A 49 7.93 21.33 1.30
CA LEU A 49 9.10 20.49 1.08
C LEU A 49 9.13 19.30 2.04
N CYS A 50 8.93 19.55 3.35
CA CYS A 50 8.82 18.49 4.34
C CYS A 50 7.68 17.52 4.02
N SER A 51 6.52 18.03 3.59
CA SER A 51 5.39 17.18 3.18
C SER A 51 5.73 16.29 2.00
N GLN A 52 6.43 16.81 0.99
CA GLN A 52 6.86 16.03 -0.19
C GLN A 52 7.87 14.94 0.19
N ILE A 53 8.83 15.25 1.05
CA ILE A 53 9.81 14.27 1.54
C ILE A 53 9.12 13.18 2.36
N CYS A 54 8.24 13.56 3.31
CA CYS A 54 7.45 12.62 4.10
C CYS A 54 6.55 11.73 3.22
N ALA A 55 5.90 12.30 2.20
CA ALA A 55 5.10 11.54 1.25
C ALA A 55 5.95 10.55 0.44
N THR A 56 7.18 10.93 0.10
CA THR A 56 8.15 10.04 -0.56
C THR A 56 8.52 8.87 0.34
N PHE A 57 8.87 9.13 1.60
CA PHE A 57 9.19 8.07 2.58
C PHE A 57 8.00 7.16 2.81
N PHE A 58 6.80 7.71 3.02
CA PHE A 58 5.58 6.92 3.18
C PHE A 58 5.33 6.02 1.98
N THR A 59 5.47 6.54 0.76
CA THR A 59 5.30 5.76 -0.48
C THR A 59 6.30 4.61 -0.57
N LEU A 60 7.55 4.83 -0.16
CA LEU A 60 8.57 3.80 -0.13
C LEU A 60 8.28 2.73 0.93
N ALA A 61 7.83 3.14 2.12
CA ALA A 61 7.49 2.23 3.21
C ALA A 61 6.32 1.31 2.81
N VAL A 62 5.28 1.90 2.21
CA VAL A 62 4.15 1.16 1.64
C VAL A 62 4.61 0.20 0.54
N ARG A 63 5.49 0.65 -0.36
CA ARG A 63 6.00 -0.18 -1.46
C ARG A 63 6.78 -1.39 -0.94
N GLU A 64 7.67 -1.18 0.02
CA GLU A 64 8.45 -2.24 0.65
C GLU A 64 7.54 -3.22 1.39
N TRP A 65 6.58 -2.71 2.16
CA TRP A 65 5.59 -3.51 2.85
C TRP A 65 4.76 -4.37 1.87
N ILE A 66 4.25 -3.79 0.78
CA ILE A 66 3.52 -4.54 -0.26
C ILE A 66 4.40 -5.66 -0.85
N ALA A 67 5.68 -5.38 -1.12
CA ALA A 67 6.60 -6.38 -1.67
C ALA A 67 6.84 -7.56 -0.72
N GLN A 68 6.87 -7.30 0.60
CA GLN A 68 6.99 -8.33 1.63
C GLN A 68 5.67 -9.09 1.85
N VAL A 69 4.54 -8.38 1.80
CA VAL A 69 3.18 -8.88 2.04
C VAL A 69 2.71 -9.94 1.06
N ASN A 70 3.34 -10.05 -0.11
CA ASN A 70 3.02 -11.11 -1.07
C ASN A 70 3.28 -12.54 -0.52
N THR A 71 3.79 -12.66 0.71
CA THR A 71 3.94 -13.92 1.45
C THR A 71 2.82 -14.18 2.49
N GLU A 72 2.01 -13.19 2.89
CA GLU A 72 0.92 -13.35 3.87
C GLU A 72 -0.47 -13.11 3.28
N LYS A 73 -1.45 -13.92 3.69
CA LYS A 73 -2.86 -13.82 3.27
C LYS A 73 -3.56 -12.62 3.92
N ASN A 74 -3.38 -11.42 3.37
CA ASN A 74 -4.10 -10.24 3.81
C ASN A 74 -4.98 -9.64 2.69
N ILE A 75 -5.92 -8.76 3.07
CA ILE A 75 -6.88 -8.17 2.15
C ILE A 75 -6.22 -7.29 1.08
N LEU A 76 -5.04 -6.73 1.37
CA LEU A 76 -4.27 -5.96 0.40
C LEU A 76 -3.59 -6.85 -0.64
N SER A 77 -3.06 -8.01 -0.25
CA SER A 77 -2.59 -9.05 -1.19
C SER A 77 -3.71 -9.47 -2.13
N LEU A 78 -4.94 -9.61 -1.62
CA LEU A 78 -6.11 -9.94 -2.44
C LEU A 78 -6.53 -8.79 -3.37
N LEU A 79 -6.49 -7.54 -2.88
CA LEU A 79 -6.73 -6.34 -3.71
C LEU A 79 -5.71 -6.19 -4.84
N LEU A 80 -4.45 -6.57 -4.59
CA LEU A 80 -3.36 -6.50 -5.56
C LEU A 80 -3.27 -7.75 -6.46
N HIS A 81 -4.09 -8.78 -6.19
CA HIS A 81 -4.08 -10.01 -6.97
C HIS A 81 -4.67 -9.79 -8.37
N PRO A 82 -4.04 -10.27 -9.46
CA PRO A 82 -4.44 -9.95 -10.84
C PRO A 82 -5.89 -10.30 -11.20
N ARG A 83 -6.44 -11.35 -10.57
CA ARG A 83 -7.81 -11.83 -10.82
C ARG A 83 -8.79 -11.54 -9.68
N LEU A 84 -8.28 -11.45 -8.46
CA LEU A 84 -9.14 -11.31 -7.27
C LEU A 84 -9.27 -9.85 -6.85
N GLY A 85 -8.37 -8.97 -7.30
CA GLY A 85 -8.41 -7.55 -6.97
C GLY A 85 -9.71 -6.87 -7.40
N ALA A 86 -10.16 -7.15 -8.64
CA ALA A 86 -11.42 -6.64 -9.16
C ALA A 86 -12.64 -7.15 -8.35
N VAL A 87 -12.60 -8.40 -7.90
CA VAL A 87 -13.66 -9.00 -7.06
C VAL A 87 -13.74 -8.28 -5.71
N ILE A 88 -12.60 -8.14 -5.03
CA ILE A 88 -12.56 -7.48 -3.72
C ILE A 88 -12.95 -6.01 -3.85
N GLN A 89 -12.51 -5.31 -4.89
CA GLN A 89 -12.91 -3.92 -5.14
C GLN A 89 -14.43 -3.79 -5.27
N GLN A 90 -15.07 -4.64 -6.07
CA GLN A 90 -16.53 -4.64 -6.24
C GLN A 90 -17.27 -4.93 -4.92
N MET A 91 -16.80 -5.91 -4.14
CA MET A 91 -17.38 -6.20 -2.83
C MET A 91 -17.26 -5.03 -1.84
N LEU A 92 -16.15 -4.28 -1.89
CA LEU A 92 -15.93 -3.08 -1.06
C LEU A 92 -16.78 -1.88 -1.51
N GLU A 93 -17.09 -1.77 -2.81
CA GLU A 93 -17.95 -0.72 -3.35
C GLU A 93 -19.44 -0.98 -3.06
N MET A 94 -19.86 -2.25 -3.03
CA MET A 94 -21.25 -2.64 -2.78
C MET A 94 -21.36 -3.72 -1.69
N PRO A 95 -21.08 -3.39 -0.42
CA PRO A 95 -21.07 -4.37 0.68
C PRO A 95 -22.46 -4.95 0.99
N GLY A 96 -23.54 -4.26 0.61
CA GLY A 96 -24.93 -4.74 0.78
C GLY A 96 -25.46 -5.59 -0.37
N HIS A 97 -24.67 -5.83 -1.43
CA HIS A 97 -25.10 -6.64 -2.55
C HIS A 97 -25.06 -8.14 -2.19
N ALA A 98 -26.05 -8.90 -2.67
CA ALA A 98 -26.16 -10.34 -2.41
C ALA A 98 -25.22 -11.14 -3.32
N TRP A 99 -23.91 -11.03 -3.05
CA TRP A 99 -22.86 -11.69 -3.83
C TRP A 99 -23.03 -13.22 -3.82
N THR A 100 -23.09 -13.81 -5.02
CA THR A 100 -23.03 -15.26 -5.23
C THR A 100 -21.67 -15.68 -5.75
N VAL A 101 -21.28 -16.94 -5.55
CA VAL A 101 -20.03 -17.50 -6.09
C VAL A 101 -19.96 -17.33 -7.61
N GLU A 102 -21.08 -17.49 -8.31
CA GLU A 102 -21.20 -17.22 -9.75
C GLU A 102 -20.89 -15.77 -10.11
N SER A 103 -21.48 -14.82 -9.40
CA SER A 103 -21.27 -13.38 -9.69
C SER A 103 -19.81 -12.97 -9.48
N LEU A 104 -19.17 -13.49 -8.43
CA LEU A 104 -17.76 -13.21 -8.11
C LEU A 104 -16.82 -13.90 -9.10
N ALA A 105 -17.09 -15.16 -9.47
CA ALA A 105 -16.33 -15.89 -10.48
C ALA A 105 -16.40 -15.21 -11.85
N SER A 106 -17.56 -14.66 -12.21
CA SER A 106 -17.74 -13.87 -13.43
C SER A 106 -16.85 -12.62 -13.43
N ILE A 107 -16.74 -11.91 -12.30
CA ILE A 107 -15.87 -10.74 -12.15
C ILE A 107 -14.38 -11.15 -12.26
N ALA A 108 -14.01 -12.32 -11.72
CA ALA A 108 -12.65 -12.85 -11.80
C ALA A 108 -12.27 -13.45 -13.17
N HIS A 109 -13.20 -13.51 -14.12
CA HIS A 109 -13.07 -14.27 -15.37
C HIS A 109 -12.69 -15.75 -15.15
N MET A 110 -13.29 -16.37 -14.13
CA MET A 110 -13.05 -17.77 -13.74
C MET A 110 -14.35 -18.58 -13.81
N SER A 111 -14.23 -19.90 -13.96
CA SER A 111 -15.37 -20.79 -13.77
C SER A 111 -15.74 -20.82 -12.28
N ARG A 112 -17.03 -21.06 -11.99
CA ARG A 112 -17.53 -21.16 -10.61
C ARG A 112 -16.75 -22.19 -9.78
N ALA A 113 -16.41 -23.33 -10.38
CA ALA A 113 -15.63 -24.38 -9.73
C ALA A 113 -14.18 -23.94 -9.44
N SER A 114 -13.51 -23.31 -10.40
CA SER A 114 -12.13 -22.84 -10.22
C SER A 114 -12.01 -21.68 -9.24
N PHE A 115 -13.07 -20.90 -9.05
CA PHE A 115 -13.13 -19.81 -8.09
C PHE A 115 -13.42 -20.27 -6.66
N ALA A 116 -14.16 -21.37 -6.49
CA ALA A 116 -14.53 -21.91 -5.18
C ALA A 116 -13.45 -22.81 -4.55
N GLN A 117 -12.38 -23.11 -5.29
CA GLN A 117 -11.20 -23.87 -4.83
C GLN A 117 -10.17 -22.93 -4.21
#